data_AF-V9DUW7-F1
#
_entry.id   AF-V9DUW7-F1
#
_cell.length_a   1.000
_cell.length_b   1.000
_cell.length_c   1.000
_cell.angle_alpha   90.00
_cell.angle_beta   90.00
_cell.angle_gamma   90.00
#
_symmetry.space_group_name_H-M   'P 1'
#
loop_
_entity.id
_entity.type
_entity.pdbx_description
1 polymer ?
#
loop_
_entity_poly.entity_id
_entity_poly.type
_entity_poly.pdbx_seq_one_letter_code
_entity_poly.pdbx_strand_id
1 'polypeptide(L)'
;MGIHLVGCASHRLNLAVRTLLEPHEANMEQVQSPMKRLRTLTQAAKLRLKTSLRSKLRQETRWGSTYTLLARYFDLREFISADDEDLAELMPSPAANRRLKALLLELADVESVSMKFQSVELNLLDVRDLLDGLLEVMPSFHRYFLAPNADIVAAPEFESAVIKILWDKRSSFR
;
A
#
# COMPACT_ATOMS: atom_id res chain seq x y z
N MET A 1 -4.85 -37.83 -0.83
CA MET A 1 -3.81 -36.90 -0.36
C MET A 1 -4.06 -35.56 -1.04
N GLY A 2 -4.53 -34.56 -0.30
CA GLY A 2 -4.74 -33.22 -0.84
C GLY A 2 -3.41 -32.47 -0.92
N ILE A 3 -3.19 -31.71 -1.99
CA ILE A 3 -2.03 -30.82 -2.11
C ILE A 3 -2.24 -29.67 -1.11
N HIS A 4 -1.33 -29.50 -0.15
CA HIS A 4 -1.34 -28.33 0.72
C HIS A 4 -0.93 -27.10 -0.10
N LEU A 5 -1.85 -26.15 -0.25
CA LEU A 5 -1.60 -24.89 -0.94
C LEU A 5 -1.04 -23.87 0.04
N VAL A 6 0.07 -23.24 -0.34
CA VAL A 6 0.61 -22.06 0.36
C VAL A 6 -0.32 -20.88 0.07
N GLY A 7 -0.76 -20.17 1.11
CA GLY A 7 -1.61 -19.00 0.94
C GLY A 7 -0.88 -17.86 0.22
N CYS A 8 -1.59 -17.04 -0.56
CA CYS A 8 -0.97 -15.93 -1.27
C CYS A 8 -0.53 -14.81 -0.30
N ALA A 9 0.78 -14.53 -0.22
CA ALA A 9 1.33 -13.48 0.63
C ALA A 9 0.76 -12.09 0.30
N SER A 10 0.56 -11.79 -0.98
CA SER A 10 -0.07 -10.54 -1.43
C SER A 10 -1.51 -10.41 -0.94
N HIS A 11 -2.24 -11.53 -0.83
CA HIS A 11 -3.60 -11.54 -0.29
C HIS A 11 -3.60 -11.25 1.22
N ARG A 12 -2.68 -11.87 1.97
CA ARG A 12 -2.50 -11.62 3.41
C ARG A 12 -2.16 -10.15 3.67
N LEU A 13 -1.20 -9.61 2.91
CA LEU A 13 -0.81 -8.20 2.98
C LEU A 13 -1.99 -7.26 2.65
N ASN A 14 -2.75 -7.56 1.61
CA ASN A 14 -3.93 -6.76 1.24
C ASN A 14 -4.97 -6.68 2.37
N LEU A 15 -5.19 -7.77 3.12
CA LEU A 15 -6.13 -7.74 4.25
C LEU A 15 -5.60 -6.89 5.42
N ALA A 16 -4.31 -6.99 5.72
CA ALA A 16 -3.67 -6.14 6.73
C ALA A 16 -3.75 -4.64 6.37
N VAL A 17 -3.53 -4.31 5.10
CA VAL A 17 -3.62 -2.93 4.63
C VAL A 17 -5.05 -2.41 4.69
N ARG A 18 -6.06 -3.25 4.44
CA ARG A 18 -7.47 -2.82 4.54
C ARG A 18 -7.82 -2.35 5.94
N THR A 19 -7.40 -3.07 6.98
CA THR A 19 -7.65 -2.65 8.37
C THR A 19 -6.90 -1.37 8.73
N LEU A 20 -5.71 -1.15 8.16
CA LEU A 20 -4.98 0.11 8.30
C LEU A 20 -5.71 1.29 7.63
N LEU A 21 -6.35 1.07 6.48
CA LEU A 21 -7.01 2.13 5.72
C LEU A 21 -8.39 2.51 6.27
N GLU A 22 -9.10 1.60 6.94
CA GLU A 22 -10.46 1.81 7.46
C GLU A 22 -10.65 3.13 8.24
N PRO A 23 -9.77 3.50 9.20
CA PRO A 23 -9.92 4.75 9.96
C PRO A 23 -9.73 6.02 9.12
N HIS A 24 -9.17 5.89 7.91
CA HIS A 24 -8.78 7.03 7.07
C HIS A 24 -9.74 7.28 5.89
N GLU A 25 -10.78 6.47 5.71
CA GLU A 25 -11.70 6.56 4.56
C GLU A 25 -12.29 7.96 4.36
N ALA A 26 -12.76 8.61 5.42
CA ALA A 26 -13.28 9.99 5.35
C ALA A 26 -12.23 11.02 4.91
N ASN A 27 -10.95 10.82 5.25
CA ASN A 27 -9.87 11.67 4.77
C ASN A 27 -9.53 11.35 3.30
N MET A 28 -9.64 10.08 2.90
CA MET A 28 -9.43 9.65 1.51
C MET A 28 -10.46 10.27 0.56
N GLU A 29 -11.72 10.36 0.96
CA GLU A 29 -12.77 11.04 0.20
C GLU A 29 -12.43 12.51 -0.06
N GLN A 30 -11.91 13.22 0.94
CA GLN A 30 -11.47 14.61 0.78
C GLN A 30 -10.36 14.76 -0.28
N VAL A 31 -9.46 13.77 -0.42
CA VAL A 31 -8.44 13.79 -1.49
C VAL A 31 -9.02 13.45 -2.86
N GLN A 32 -10.04 12.59 -2.92
CA GLN A 32 -10.63 12.21 -4.21
C GLN A 32 -11.31 13.39 -4.92
N SER A 33 -11.95 14.29 -4.18
CA SER A 33 -12.65 15.46 -4.73
C SER A 33 -11.74 16.38 -5.58
N PRO A 34 -10.62 16.93 -5.06
CA PRO A 34 -9.74 17.77 -5.84
C PRO A 34 -9.07 16.97 -6.96
N MET A 35 -8.75 15.69 -6.74
CA MET A 35 -8.15 14.84 -7.78
C MET A 35 -9.10 14.58 -8.96
N LYS A 36 -10.40 14.47 -8.70
CA LYS A 36 -11.45 14.46 -9.74
C LYS A 36 -11.53 15.81 -10.46
N ARG A 37 -11.50 16.93 -9.73
CA ARG A 37 -11.52 18.28 -10.32
C ARG A 37 -10.32 18.52 -11.23
N LEU A 38 -9.12 18.14 -10.81
CA LEU A 38 -7.88 18.20 -11.62
C LEU A 38 -7.92 17.35 -12.89
N ARG A 39 -8.86 16.39 -13.00
CA ARG A 39 -9.04 15.57 -14.21
C ARG A 39 -9.93 16.26 -15.26
N THR A 40 -10.70 17.26 -14.88
CA THR A 40 -11.56 18.02 -15.81
C THR A 40 -10.72 18.74 -16.86
N LEU A 41 -11.25 18.95 -18.06
CA LEU A 41 -10.49 19.49 -19.19
C LEU A 41 -9.81 20.82 -18.86
N THR A 42 -10.55 21.74 -18.24
CA THR A 42 -10.06 23.08 -17.89
C THR A 42 -8.95 23.03 -16.85
N GLN A 43 -9.15 22.29 -15.75
CA GLN A 43 -8.17 22.21 -14.67
C GLN A 43 -6.94 21.37 -15.08
N ALA A 44 -7.14 20.32 -15.88
CA ALA A 44 -6.04 19.57 -16.47
C ALA A 44 -5.21 20.44 -17.44
N ALA A 45 -5.84 21.33 -18.21
CA ALA A 45 -5.13 22.26 -19.08
C ALA A 45 -4.29 23.25 -18.27
N LYS A 46 -4.86 23.86 -17.22
CA LYS A 46 -4.12 24.72 -16.27
C LYS A 46 -2.94 23.99 -15.63
N LEU A 47 -3.16 22.76 -15.17
CA LEU A 47 -2.12 21.95 -14.51
C LEU A 47 -0.96 21.62 -15.46
N ARG A 48 -1.25 21.32 -16.73
CA ARG A 48 -0.23 21.04 -17.77
C ARG A 48 0.71 22.20 -18.05
N LEU A 49 0.29 23.44 -17.78
CA LEU A 49 1.16 24.61 -17.88
C LEU A 49 2.23 24.64 -16.77
N LYS A 50 2.00 23.93 -15.67
CA LYS A 50 2.88 23.91 -14.48
C LYS A 50 3.65 22.60 -14.32
N THR A 51 3.09 21.47 -14.75
CA THR A 51 3.71 20.15 -14.59
C THR A 51 3.22 19.14 -15.62
N SER A 52 4.05 18.14 -15.94
CA SER A 52 3.67 17.00 -16.79
C SER A 52 2.84 15.94 -16.06
N LEU A 53 2.75 16.04 -14.72
CA LEU A 53 2.03 15.09 -13.87
C LEU A 53 0.51 15.16 -14.15
N ARG A 54 -0.15 14.00 -14.06
CA ARG A 54 -1.61 13.88 -14.20
C ARG A 54 -2.24 13.39 -12.91
N SER A 55 -3.47 13.82 -12.63
CA SER A 55 -4.23 13.28 -11.51
C SER A 55 -4.53 11.78 -11.73
N LYS A 56 -4.54 11.04 -10.62
CA LYS A 56 -4.91 9.63 -10.57
C LYS A 56 -6.08 9.48 -9.60
N LEU A 57 -6.96 8.51 -9.86
CA LEU A 57 -8.08 8.19 -8.97
C LEU A 57 -7.84 6.83 -8.33
N ARG A 58 -8.36 6.68 -7.11
CA ARG A 58 -8.38 5.41 -6.38
C ARG A 58 -9.40 4.45 -7.01
N GLN A 59 -9.07 3.16 -6.98
CA GLN A 59 -9.99 2.05 -7.11
C GLN A 59 -10.18 1.45 -5.71
N GLU A 60 -11.41 1.50 -5.18
CA GLU A 60 -11.68 1.14 -3.79
C GLU A 60 -11.26 -0.29 -3.43
N THR A 61 -11.36 -1.21 -4.38
CA THR A 61 -11.02 -2.63 -4.19
C THR A 61 -9.53 -2.93 -4.16
N ARG A 62 -8.65 -1.95 -4.47
CA ARG A 62 -7.21 -2.16 -4.59
C ARG A 62 -6.44 -1.12 -3.79
N TRP A 63 -5.84 -1.53 -2.68
CA TRP A 63 -5.09 -0.62 -1.81
C TRP A 63 -3.90 0.05 -2.53
N GLY A 64 -3.21 -0.61 -3.47
CA GLY A 64 -2.11 0.01 -4.22
C GLY A 64 -2.53 1.26 -5.02
N SER A 65 -3.81 1.33 -5.42
CA SER A 65 -4.36 2.54 -6.03
C SER A 65 -4.58 3.68 -5.02
N THR A 66 -4.81 3.35 -3.75
CA THR A 66 -4.88 4.29 -2.62
C THR A 66 -3.52 4.92 -2.39
N TYR A 67 -2.46 4.10 -2.32
CA TYR A 67 -1.08 4.57 -2.23
C TYR A 67 -0.74 5.50 -3.41
N THR A 68 -1.02 5.04 -4.63
CA THR A 68 -0.79 5.80 -5.85
C THR A 68 -1.56 7.13 -5.89
N LEU A 69 -2.81 7.17 -5.41
CA LEU A 69 -3.62 8.39 -5.28
C LEU A 69 -2.94 9.37 -4.33
N LEU A 70 -2.54 8.92 -3.14
CA LEU A 70 -1.94 9.77 -2.11
C LEU A 70 -0.59 10.33 -2.55
N ALA A 71 0.30 9.48 -3.06
CA ALA A 71 1.58 9.90 -3.60
C ALA A 71 1.36 10.98 -4.66
N ARG A 72 0.48 10.71 -5.63
CA ARG A 72 0.18 11.66 -6.71
C ARG A 72 -0.46 12.96 -6.21
N TYR A 73 -1.33 12.89 -5.22
CA TYR A 73 -1.95 14.08 -4.63
C TYR A 73 -0.88 14.99 -4.01
N PHE A 74 0.04 14.45 -3.22
CA PHE A 74 1.11 15.25 -2.63
C PHE A 74 2.09 15.81 -3.66
N ASP A 75 2.41 15.06 -4.72
CA ASP A 75 3.22 15.57 -5.84
C ASP A 75 2.50 16.70 -6.59
N LEU A 76 1.18 16.62 -6.75
CA LEU A 76 0.42 17.64 -7.49
C LEU A 76 0.15 18.88 -6.65
N ARG A 77 0.06 18.74 -5.32
CA ARG A 77 -0.34 19.80 -4.40
C ARG A 77 0.56 21.03 -4.50
N GLU A 78 1.85 20.86 -4.78
CA GLU A 78 2.79 21.98 -4.94
C GLU A 78 2.51 22.85 -6.20
N PHE A 79 1.81 22.31 -7.18
CA PHE A 79 1.46 23.02 -8.42
C PHE A 79 0.07 23.67 -8.38
N ILE A 80 -0.76 23.33 -7.38
CA ILE A 80 -2.10 23.91 -7.21
C ILE A 80 -1.96 25.34 -6.68
N SER A 81 -2.61 26.29 -7.36
CA SER A 81 -2.62 27.68 -6.92
C SER A 81 -3.44 27.82 -5.65
N ALA A 82 -2.94 28.56 -4.66
CA ALA A 82 -3.74 28.91 -3.47
C ALA A 82 -4.97 29.76 -3.85
N ASP A 83 -4.87 30.54 -4.93
CA ASP A 83 -5.93 31.42 -5.43
C ASP A 83 -6.92 30.74 -6.40
N ASP A 84 -6.78 29.44 -6.67
CA ASP A 84 -7.76 28.73 -7.53
C ASP A 84 -9.01 28.41 -6.69
N GLU A 85 -9.98 29.33 -6.67
CA GLU A 85 -11.22 29.24 -5.88
C GLU A 85 -11.96 27.91 -6.11
N ASP A 86 -12.00 27.42 -7.36
CA ASP A 86 -12.63 26.13 -7.70
C ASP A 86 -11.99 24.92 -6.97
N LEU A 87 -10.70 25.00 -6.68
CA LEU A 87 -9.94 23.95 -6.01
C LEU A 87 -9.83 24.20 -4.52
N ALA A 88 -9.74 25.45 -4.08
CA ALA A 88 -9.59 25.83 -2.68
C ALA A 88 -10.68 25.23 -1.78
N GLU A 89 -11.93 25.26 -2.23
CA GLU A 89 -13.07 24.66 -1.51
C GLU A 89 -13.02 23.12 -1.44
N LEU A 90 -12.32 22.48 -2.38
CA LEU A 90 -12.18 21.03 -2.46
C LEU A 90 -10.94 20.51 -1.73
N MET A 91 -10.04 21.39 -1.28
CA MET A 91 -8.79 20.95 -0.66
C MET A 91 -9.06 20.30 0.71
N PRO A 92 -8.41 19.15 1.00
CA PRO A 92 -8.46 18.56 2.33
C PRO A 92 -7.97 19.56 3.40
N SER A 93 -8.58 19.48 4.58
CA SER A 93 -8.17 20.32 5.71
C SER A 93 -6.68 20.13 6.06
N PRO A 94 -6.01 21.12 6.68
CA PRO A 94 -4.62 20.95 7.13
C PRO A 94 -4.42 19.76 8.08
N ALA A 95 -5.43 19.42 8.89
CA ALA A 95 -5.40 18.23 9.74
C ALA A 95 -5.49 16.94 8.93
N ALA A 96 -6.40 16.86 7.95
CA ALA A 96 -6.50 15.71 7.05
C ALA A 96 -5.21 15.51 6.25
N ASN A 97 -4.63 16.58 5.71
CA ASN A 97 -3.34 16.53 5.00
C ASN A 97 -2.22 15.95 5.86
N ARG A 98 -2.10 16.36 7.13
CA ARG A 98 -1.09 15.80 8.05
C ARG A 98 -1.30 14.31 8.29
N ARG A 99 -2.54 13.89 8.58
CA ARG A 99 -2.89 12.47 8.78
C ARG A 99 -2.61 11.62 7.54
N LEU A 100 -2.96 12.13 6.36
CA LEU A 100 -2.76 11.43 5.09
C LEU A 100 -1.29 11.37 4.67
N LYS A 101 -0.48 12.38 5.03
CA LYS A 101 0.97 12.34 4.78
C LYS A 101 1.63 11.29 5.66
N ALA A 102 1.24 11.20 6.94
CA ALA A 102 1.71 10.14 7.83
C ALA A 102 1.32 8.75 7.29
N LEU A 103 0.06 8.56 6.90
CA LEU A 103 -0.40 7.32 6.28
C LEU A 103 0.37 6.97 4.99
N LEU A 104 0.67 7.94 4.13
CA LEU A 104 1.46 7.70 2.93
C LEU A 104 2.86 7.16 3.26
N LEU A 105 3.49 7.68 4.33
CA LEU A 105 4.79 7.20 4.77
C LEU A 105 4.70 5.77 5.32
N GLU A 106 3.68 5.47 6.13
CA GLU A 106 3.44 4.11 6.63
C GLU A 106 3.19 3.10 5.49
N LEU A 107 2.45 3.51 4.45
CA LEU A 107 2.18 2.67 3.29
C LEU A 107 3.40 2.48 2.36
N ALA A 108 4.46 3.29 2.49
CA ALA A 108 5.62 3.21 1.60
C ALA A 108 6.40 1.89 1.78
N ASP A 109 6.57 1.44 3.02
CA ASP A 109 7.23 0.17 3.32
C ASP A 109 6.39 -1.02 2.82
N VAL A 110 5.07 -0.94 3.01
CA VAL A 110 4.11 -1.91 2.49
C VAL A 110 4.18 -1.99 0.96
N GLU A 111 4.22 -0.85 0.26
CA GLU A 111 4.37 -0.81 -1.20
C GLU A 111 5.69 -1.41 -1.65
N SER A 112 6.79 -1.12 -0.96
CA SER A 112 8.09 -1.70 -1.26
C SER A 112 8.06 -3.23 -1.18
N VAL A 113 7.48 -3.79 -0.11
CA VAL A 113 7.31 -5.24 0.07
C VAL A 113 6.36 -5.82 -0.99
N SER A 114 5.25 -5.14 -1.28
CA SER A 114 4.25 -5.60 -2.27
C SER A 114 4.83 -5.67 -3.68
N MET A 115 5.68 -4.72 -4.05
CA MET A 115 6.38 -4.69 -5.34
C MET A 115 7.42 -5.80 -5.42
N LYS A 116 8.12 -6.11 -4.32
CA LYS A 116 9.03 -7.25 -4.26
C LYS A 116 8.31 -8.58 -4.46
N PHE A 117 7.11 -8.76 -3.89
CA PHE A 117 6.30 -9.98 -4.10
C PHE A 117 5.93 -10.23 -5.56
N GLN A 118 5.98 -9.22 -6.43
CA GLN A 118 5.71 -9.37 -7.86
C GLN A 118 6.96 -9.79 -8.66
N SER A 119 8.13 -9.87 -8.03
CA SER A 119 9.34 -10.41 -8.64
C SER A 119 9.24 -11.93 -8.84
N VAL A 120 9.75 -12.41 -9.97
CA VAL A 120 9.75 -13.85 -10.33
C VAL A 120 10.76 -14.65 -9.49
N GLU A 121 11.66 -13.98 -8.79
CA GLU A 121 12.83 -14.60 -8.16
C GLU A 121 12.66 -14.98 -6.68
N LEU A 122 11.51 -14.69 -6.05
CA LEU A 122 11.34 -14.95 -4.61
C LEU A 122 10.91 -16.38 -4.31
N ASN A 123 11.64 -17.03 -3.41
CA ASN A 123 11.19 -18.27 -2.78
C ASN A 123 10.41 -17.98 -1.48
N LEU A 124 9.85 -19.02 -0.86
CA LEU A 124 9.02 -18.87 0.34
C LEU A 124 9.80 -18.31 1.55
N LEU A 125 11.10 -18.60 1.67
CA LEU A 125 11.94 -18.04 2.72
C LEU A 125 12.12 -16.52 2.51
N ASP A 126 12.38 -16.07 1.28
CA ASP A 126 12.51 -14.63 1.01
C ASP A 126 11.21 -13.88 1.26
N VAL A 127 10.07 -14.47 0.91
CA VAL A 127 8.75 -13.91 1.23
C VAL A 127 8.55 -13.82 2.74
N ARG A 128 8.99 -14.83 3.51
CA ARG A 128 8.93 -14.81 4.97
C ARG A 128 9.82 -13.70 5.55
N ASP A 129 11.08 -13.61 5.11
CA ASP A 129 12.02 -12.58 5.54
C ASP A 129 11.45 -11.15 5.31
N LEU A 130 10.80 -10.93 4.15
CA LEU A 130 10.16 -9.65 3.84
C LEU A 130 8.95 -9.36 4.75
N LEU A 131 8.14 -10.37 5.05
CA LEU A 131 6.99 -10.21 5.96
C LEU A 131 7.45 -9.98 7.40
N ASP A 132 8.50 -10.66 7.86
CA ASP A 132 9.10 -10.45 9.18
C ASP A 132 9.67 -9.04 9.32
N GLY A 133 10.45 -8.59 8.34
CA GLY A 133 10.96 -7.21 8.34
C GLY A 133 9.85 -6.17 8.33
N LEU A 134 8.74 -6.43 7.61
CA LEU A 134 7.58 -5.53 7.66
C LEU A 134 6.91 -5.53 9.03
N LEU A 135 6.86 -6.67 9.73
CA LEU A 135 6.29 -6.77 11.08
C LEU A 135 7.13 -6.06 12.14
N GLU A 136 8.45 -5.98 11.96
CA GLU A 136 9.31 -5.17 12.83
C GLU A 136 8.97 -3.68 12.73
N VAL A 137 8.65 -3.19 11.53
CA VAL A 137 8.27 -1.78 11.29
C VAL A 137 6.81 -1.52 11.62
N MET A 138 5.93 -2.49 11.36
CA MET A 138 4.48 -2.39 11.53
C MET A 138 3.92 -3.54 12.38
N PRO A 139 4.13 -3.51 13.72
CA PRO A 139 3.69 -4.60 14.60
C PRO A 139 2.16 -4.80 14.62
N SER A 140 1.39 -3.77 14.24
CA SER A 140 -0.07 -3.84 14.14
C SER A 140 -0.56 -4.90 13.13
N PHE A 141 0.28 -5.32 12.18
CA PHE A 141 -0.07 -6.36 11.19
C PHE A 141 0.09 -7.79 11.74
N HIS A 142 0.69 -7.94 12.92
CA HIS A 142 1.08 -9.24 13.47
C HIS A 142 -0.12 -10.13 13.81
N ARG A 143 -1.13 -9.58 14.49
CA ARG A 143 -2.11 -10.41 15.21
C ARG A 143 -3.11 -11.15 14.31
N TYR A 144 -3.32 -10.69 13.08
CA TYR A 144 -4.45 -11.17 12.26
C TYR A 144 -4.09 -11.61 10.84
N PHE A 145 -2.94 -11.22 10.28
CA PHE A 145 -2.71 -11.41 8.83
C PHE A 145 -1.34 -11.94 8.44
N LEU A 146 -0.25 -11.57 9.14
CA LEU A 146 1.12 -11.86 8.67
C LEU A 146 1.93 -12.83 9.56
N ALA A 147 1.42 -13.20 10.74
CA ALA A 147 2.08 -14.18 11.59
C ALA A 147 2.10 -15.59 10.92
N PRO A 148 3.15 -16.41 11.16
CA PRO A 148 3.25 -17.76 10.58
C PRO A 148 2.08 -18.68 10.94
N ASN A 149 1.42 -18.40 12.06
CA ASN A 149 0.29 -19.14 12.61
C ASN A 149 -1.02 -18.33 12.59
N ALA A 150 -1.11 -17.26 11.79
CA ALA A 150 -2.36 -16.52 11.65
C ALA A 150 -3.47 -17.41 11.06
N ASP A 151 -4.73 -17.18 11.43
CA ASP A 151 -5.88 -18.01 11.00
C ASP A 151 -6.04 -18.08 9.47
N ILE A 152 -5.51 -17.11 8.75
CA ILE A 152 -5.50 -17.07 7.28
C ILE A 152 -4.46 -18.03 6.64
N VAL A 153 -3.54 -18.57 7.43
CA VAL A 153 -2.53 -19.52 6.95
C VAL A 153 -3.18 -20.89 6.82
N ALA A 154 -3.39 -21.34 5.58
CA ALA A 154 -4.11 -22.58 5.31
C ALA A 154 -3.39 -23.85 5.81
N ALA A 155 -2.06 -23.83 5.87
CA ALA A 155 -1.25 -24.96 6.33
C ALA A 155 0.04 -24.45 7.02
N PRO A 156 -0.05 -23.96 8.26
CA PRO A 156 1.07 -23.29 8.94
C PRO A 156 2.25 -24.22 9.19
N GLU A 157 2.01 -25.50 9.49
CA GLU A 157 3.07 -26.49 9.68
C GLU A 157 3.80 -26.80 8.37
N PHE A 158 3.07 -26.86 7.26
CA PHE A 158 3.64 -27.08 5.94
C PHE A 158 4.50 -25.89 5.48
N GLU A 159 3.99 -24.66 5.61
CA GLU A 159 4.75 -23.45 5.30
C GLU A 159 6.02 -23.38 6.15
N SER A 160 5.93 -23.66 7.45
CA SER A 160 7.07 -23.70 8.37
C SER A 160 8.11 -24.76 7.99
N ALA A 161 7.66 -25.96 7.59
CA ALA A 161 8.55 -27.03 7.15
C ALA A 161 9.31 -26.65 5.87
N VAL A 162 8.63 -26.03 4.89
CA VAL A 162 9.27 -25.55 3.65
C VAL A 162 10.27 -24.44 3.94
N ILE A 163 9.91 -23.46 4.79
CA ILE A 163 10.81 -22.38 5.22
C ILE A 163 12.08 -22.96 5.87
N LYS A 164 11.93 -23.95 6.76
CA LYS A 164 13.06 -24.61 7.41
C LYS A 164 13.99 -25.31 6.40
N ILE A 165 13.43 -26.05 5.44
CA ILE A 165 14.23 -26.73 4.40
C ILE A 165 15.00 -25.71 3.54
N LEU A 166 14.37 -24.60 3.17
CA LEU A 166 15.01 -23.53 2.40
C LEU A 166 16.12 -22.85 3.20
N TRP A 167 15.89 -22.62 4.50
CA TRP A 167 16.88 -22.07 5.42
C TRP A 167 18.11 -22.97 5.53
N ASP A 168 17.90 -24.28 5.74
CA ASP A 168 18.99 -25.25 5.85
C ASP A 168 19.81 -25.32 4.55
N LYS A 169 19.14 -25.28 3.39
CA LYS A 169 19.81 -25.19 2.08
C LYS A 169 20.66 -23.92 1.97
N ARG A 170 20.11 -22.75 2.29
CA ARG A 170 20.83 -21.46 2.22
C ARG A 170 22.02 -21.41 3.18
N SER A 171 21.89 -22.04 4.34
CA SER A 171 22.91 -22.08 5.40
C SER A 171 24.04 -23.05 5.07
N SER A 172 23.78 -24.12 4.30
CA SER A 172 24.78 -25.09 3.85
C SER A 172 25.77 -24.54 2.79
N PHE A 173 25.45 -23.39 2.17
CA PHE A 173 26.32 -22.69 1.21
C PHE A 173 27.02 -21.46 1.79
N ARG A 174 26.95 -21.23 3.11
CA ARG A 174 27.76 -20.23 3.84
C ARG A 174 28.90 -20.93 4.57
#